data_AF-A0A2Z3UQD1-F1
#
_entry.id   AF-A0A2Z3UQD1-F1
#
_cell.length_a   1.000
_cell.length_b   1.000
_cell.length_c   1.000
_cell.angle_alpha   90.00
_cell.angle_beta   90.00
_cell.angle_gamma   90.00
#
_symmetry.space_group_name_H-M   'P 1'
#
loop_
_entity.id
_entity.type
_entity.pdbx_description
1 polymer ?
#
loop_
_entity_poly.entity_id
_entity_poly.type
_entity_poly.pdbx_seq_one_letter_code
_entity_poly.pdbx_strand_id
1 'polypeptide(L)'
;MSTVIWVAVVVAAVVAIIAVGYFVLQQQRRHRLRDRFGPEYERTVQERDTRREAEQELTAREQRVNSLDIRPLDSETREAYAKKWMEVQERFVDAPGFAVTEADQLVTSVMAERGYPTEDFEQRLSDLSVVHGRTLGHYRQAHEISSRAAHQEASTEELRQAMVHYRALFEELLADSGGAVTGDQPPRHAADAGHQEPINDDERAARRDAQGR
;
A
#
# COMPACT_ATOMS: atom_id res chain seq x y z
N MET A 1 -27.81 -40.13 37.34
CA MET A 1 -26.39 -40.10 36.89
C MET A 1 -26.27 -39.84 35.38
N SER A 2 -27.12 -40.40 34.52
CA SER A 2 -27.12 -40.17 33.06
C SER A 2 -27.43 -38.72 32.64
N THR A 3 -28.39 -38.06 33.29
CA THR A 3 -28.78 -36.67 32.96
C THR A 3 -27.66 -35.66 33.21
N VAL A 4 -26.91 -35.82 34.30
CA VAL A 4 -25.77 -34.94 34.64
C VAL A 4 -24.65 -35.06 33.61
N ILE A 5 -24.37 -36.28 33.12
CA ILE A 5 -23.37 -36.52 32.07
C ILE A 5 -23.81 -35.86 30.76
N TRP A 6 -25.07 -36.03 30.35
CA TRP A 6 -25.58 -35.39 29.13
C TRP A 6 -25.58 -33.87 29.21
N VAL A 7 -25.96 -33.29 30.36
CA VAL A 7 -25.88 -31.84 30.58
C VAL A 7 -24.44 -31.34 30.48
N ALA A 8 -23.48 -32.03 31.10
CA ALA A 8 -22.07 -31.65 31.02
C ALA A 8 -21.53 -31.70 29.58
N VAL A 9 -21.90 -32.72 28.80
CA VAL A 9 -21.52 -32.84 27.38
C VAL A 9 -22.10 -31.69 26.55
N VAL A 10 -23.36 -31.34 26.75
CA VAL A 10 -24.00 -30.22 26.04
C VAL A 10 -23.32 -28.89 26.39
N VAL A 11 -23.04 -28.64 27.68
CA VAL A 11 -22.33 -27.42 28.10
C VAL A 11 -20.94 -27.36 27.50
N ALA A 12 -20.18 -28.47 27.53
CA ALA A 12 -18.86 -28.52 26.91
C ALA A 12 -18.91 -28.26 25.39
N ALA A 13 -19.91 -28.82 24.69
CA ALA A 13 -20.12 -28.58 23.28
C ALA A 13 -20.43 -27.10 22.98
N VAL A 14 -21.28 -26.45 23.78
CA VAL A 14 -21.59 -25.02 23.63
C VAL A 14 -20.35 -24.15 23.85
N VAL A 15 -19.57 -24.42 24.89
CA VAL A 15 -18.32 -23.69 25.15
C VAL A 15 -17.32 -23.89 24.02
N ALA A 16 -17.18 -25.11 23.49
CA ALA A 16 -16.31 -25.39 22.35
C ALA A 16 -16.75 -24.61 21.09
N ILE A 17 -18.04 -24.55 20.79
CA ILE A 17 -18.58 -23.79 19.66
C ILE A 17 -18.28 -22.30 19.81
N ILE A 18 -18.48 -21.73 21.01
CA ILE A 18 -18.17 -20.32 21.29
C ILE A 18 -16.67 -20.05 21.11
N ALA A 19 -15.81 -20.93 21.64
CA ALA A 19 -14.37 -20.78 21.53
C ALA A 19 -13.90 -20.85 20.06
N VAL A 20 -14.42 -21.80 19.28
CA VAL A 20 -14.13 -21.92 17.84
C VAL A 20 -14.62 -20.69 17.09
N GLY A 21 -15.86 -20.24 17.35
CA GLY A 21 -16.42 -19.03 16.71
C GLY A 21 -15.59 -17.78 17.01
N TYR A 22 -15.18 -17.60 18.27
CA TYR A 22 -14.29 -16.51 18.68
C TYR A 22 -12.95 -16.57 17.95
N PHE A 23 -12.33 -17.76 17.86
CA PHE A 23 -11.05 -17.93 17.18
C PHE A 23 -11.14 -17.63 15.68
N VAL A 24 -12.19 -18.12 15.00
CA VAL A 24 -12.44 -17.84 13.58
C VAL A 24 -12.63 -16.34 13.32
N LEU A 25 -13.47 -15.67 14.12
CA LEU A 25 -13.69 -14.23 13.99
C LEU A 25 -12.40 -13.43 14.24
N GLN A 26 -11.61 -13.83 15.23
CA GLN A 26 -10.35 -13.16 15.53
C GLN A 26 -9.34 -13.35 14.40
N GLN A 27 -9.29 -14.53 13.79
CA GLN A 27 -8.41 -14.80 12.65
C GLN A 27 -8.82 -14.02 11.40
N GLN A 28 -10.13 -13.91 11.11
CA GLN A 28 -10.60 -13.09 10.00
C GLN A 28 -10.28 -11.60 10.17
N ARG A 29 -10.47 -11.06 11.38
CA ARG A 29 -10.10 -9.66 11.68
C ARG A 29 -8.62 -9.41 11.44
N ARG A 30 -7.77 -10.35 11.86
CA ARG A 30 -6.32 -10.29 11.64
C ARG A 30 -5.95 -10.26 10.17
N HIS A 31 -6.49 -11.18 9.39
CA HIS A 31 -6.25 -11.22 7.95
C HIS A 31 -6.68 -9.90 7.30
N ARG A 32 -7.88 -9.39 7.64
CA ARG A 32 -8.36 -8.12 7.12
C ARG A 32 -7.43 -6.94 7.45
N LEU A 33 -6.96 -6.84 8.69
CA LEU A 33 -6.03 -5.77 9.09
C LEU A 33 -4.69 -5.91 8.36
N ARG A 34 -4.17 -7.13 8.24
CA ARG A 34 -2.92 -7.37 7.51
C ARG A 34 -3.04 -7.06 6.02
N ASP A 35 -4.17 -7.39 5.40
CA ASP A 35 -4.43 -7.11 3.99
C ASP A 35 -4.60 -5.60 3.74
N ARG A 36 -5.27 -4.90 4.67
CA ARG A 36 -5.51 -3.45 4.59
C ARG A 36 -4.23 -2.64 4.79
N PHE A 37 -3.51 -2.88 5.89
CA PHE A 37 -2.33 -2.09 6.28
C PHE A 37 -1.04 -2.58 5.62
N GLY A 38 -0.99 -3.84 5.18
CA GLY A 38 0.18 -4.42 4.54
C GLY A 38 1.44 -4.33 5.43
N PRO A 39 2.52 -3.68 4.98
CA PRO A 39 3.74 -3.49 5.78
C PRO A 39 3.51 -2.79 7.13
N GLU A 40 2.51 -1.90 7.20
CA GLU A 40 2.20 -1.12 8.41
C GLU A 40 1.63 -1.98 9.54
N TYR A 41 1.00 -3.11 9.20
CA TYR A 41 0.57 -4.07 10.21
C TYR A 41 1.78 -4.64 10.95
N GLU A 42 2.78 -5.12 10.20
CA GLU A 42 3.97 -5.75 10.77
C GLU A 42 4.77 -4.74 11.59
N ARG A 43 4.91 -3.51 11.07
CA ARG A 43 5.56 -2.41 11.78
C ARG A 43 4.87 -2.10 13.12
N THR A 44 3.54 -1.93 13.11
CA THR A 44 2.79 -1.59 14.33
C THR A 44 2.84 -2.73 15.36
N VAL A 45 2.86 -3.99 14.92
CA VAL A 45 3.05 -5.15 15.81
C VAL A 45 4.43 -5.17 16.44
N GLN A 46 5.46 -4.67 15.76
CA GLN A 46 6.82 -4.57 16.30
C GLN A 46 6.98 -3.40 17.28
N GLU A 47 6.22 -2.31 17.09
CA GLU A 47 6.27 -1.12 17.95
C GLU A 47 5.46 -1.27 19.25
N ARG A 48 4.55 -2.25 19.34
CA ARG A 48 3.68 -2.47 20.50
C ARG A 48 4.07 -3.70 21.31
N ASP A 49 3.83 -3.64 22.61
CA ASP A 49 4.16 -4.73 23.55
C ASP A 49 3.34 -5.99 23.25
N THR A 50 2.07 -5.81 22.89
CA THR A 50 1.20 -6.91 22.52
C THR A 50 0.57 -6.74 21.15
N ARG A 51 0.42 -7.87 20.44
CA ARG A 51 -0.31 -7.90 19.16
C ARG A 51 -1.75 -7.38 19.30
N ARG A 52 -2.38 -7.59 20.47
CA ARG A 52 -3.75 -7.11 20.72
C ARG A 52 -3.82 -5.59 20.73
N GLU A 53 -2.86 -4.91 21.34
CA GLU A 53 -2.79 -3.44 21.34
C GLU A 53 -2.54 -2.90 19.93
N ALA A 54 -1.62 -3.52 19.17
CA ALA A 54 -1.39 -3.16 17.77
C ALA A 54 -2.68 -3.30 16.93
N GLU A 55 -3.37 -4.43 16.99
CA GLU A 55 -4.63 -4.65 16.26
C GLU A 55 -5.72 -3.64 16.67
N GLN A 56 -5.79 -3.27 17.96
CA GLN A 56 -6.73 -2.26 18.47
C GLN A 56 -6.43 -0.87 17.92
N GLU A 57 -5.16 -0.47 17.92
CA GLU A 57 -4.74 0.81 17.37
C GLU A 57 -5.03 0.90 15.86
N LEU A 58 -4.67 -0.13 15.09
CA LEU A 58 -4.96 -0.17 13.65
C LEU A 58 -6.46 -0.08 13.37
N THR A 59 -7.28 -0.72 14.20
CA THR A 59 -8.74 -0.60 14.12
C THR A 59 -9.20 0.83 14.42
N ALA A 60 -8.60 1.50 15.41
CA ALA A 60 -8.92 2.90 15.72
C ALA A 60 -8.51 3.85 14.58
N ARG A 61 -7.38 3.60 13.91
CA ARG A 61 -6.97 4.32 12.69
C ARG A 61 -8.00 4.17 11.57
N GLU A 62 -8.41 2.92 11.29
CA GLU A 62 -9.46 2.62 10.29
C GLU A 62 -10.78 3.37 10.62
N GLN A 63 -11.20 3.36 11.88
CA GLN A 63 -12.41 4.07 12.32
C GLN A 63 -12.31 5.59 12.13
N ARG A 64 -11.16 6.21 12.45
CA ARG A 64 -10.96 7.64 12.21
C ARG A 64 -10.99 7.97 10.73
N VAL A 65 -10.25 7.22 9.90
CA VAL A 65 -10.23 7.43 8.45
C VAL A 65 -11.61 7.27 7.84
N ASN A 66 -12.41 6.30 8.29
CA ASN A 66 -13.80 6.15 7.85
C ASN A 66 -14.73 7.30 8.25
N SER A 67 -14.34 8.12 9.25
CA SER A 67 -15.06 9.33 9.63
C SER A 67 -14.61 10.57 8.87
N LEU A 68 -13.49 10.49 8.13
CA LEU A 68 -13.00 11.56 7.28
C LEU A 68 -13.71 11.49 5.92
N ASP A 69 -14.01 12.67 5.37
CA ASP A 69 -14.57 12.79 4.02
C ASP A 69 -13.44 12.77 2.98
N ILE A 70 -12.78 11.63 2.87
CA ILE A 70 -11.66 11.45 1.94
C ILE A 70 -12.22 11.20 0.55
N ARG A 71 -11.92 12.09 -0.39
CA ARG A 71 -12.42 12.01 -1.75
C ARG A 71 -11.30 11.95 -2.79
N PRO A 72 -11.57 11.35 -3.95
CA PRO A 72 -10.63 11.37 -5.06
C PRO A 72 -10.55 12.77 -5.66
N LEU A 73 -9.38 13.12 -6.18
CA LEU A 73 -9.24 14.32 -6.98
C LEU A 73 -9.94 14.15 -8.33
N ASP A 74 -10.64 15.20 -8.75
CA ASP A 74 -11.12 15.31 -10.12
C ASP A 74 -9.94 15.39 -11.10
N SER A 75 -10.22 15.16 -12.39
CA SER A 75 -9.19 15.07 -13.42
C SER A 75 -8.43 16.39 -13.61
N GLU A 76 -9.12 17.53 -13.55
CA GLU A 76 -8.50 18.85 -13.77
C GLU A 76 -7.53 19.18 -12.64
N THR A 77 -7.96 18.97 -11.39
CA THR A 77 -7.12 19.16 -10.20
C THR A 77 -5.91 18.24 -10.23
N ARG A 78 -6.09 16.98 -10.63
CA ARG A 78 -4.99 16.01 -10.77
C ARG A 78 -3.95 16.46 -11.80
N GLU A 79 -4.39 16.89 -12.98
CA GLU A 79 -3.50 17.41 -14.03
C GLU A 79 -2.75 18.66 -13.57
N ALA A 80 -3.42 19.56 -12.86
CA ALA A 80 -2.80 20.75 -12.29
C ALA A 80 -1.70 20.41 -11.28
N TYR A 81 -1.95 19.44 -10.38
CA TYR A 81 -0.94 18.96 -9.44
C TYR A 81 0.21 18.24 -10.14
N ALA A 82 -0.06 17.41 -11.15
CA ALA A 82 0.97 16.76 -11.94
C ALA A 82 1.89 17.78 -12.64
N LYS A 83 1.34 18.89 -13.15
CA LYS A 83 2.12 19.98 -13.70
C LYS A 83 3.00 20.67 -12.65
N LYS A 84 2.43 21.00 -11.48
CA LYS A 84 3.20 21.57 -10.36
C LYS A 84 4.36 20.67 -9.94
N TRP A 85 4.15 19.35 -9.95
CA TRP A 85 5.22 18.40 -9.66
C TRP A 85 6.38 18.51 -10.65
N MET A 86 6.10 18.62 -11.96
CA MET A 86 7.14 18.83 -12.97
C MET A 86 7.91 20.13 -12.74
N GLU A 87 7.21 21.22 -12.40
CA GLU A 87 7.86 22.51 -12.09
C GLU A 87 8.81 22.41 -10.88
N VAL A 88 8.43 21.65 -9.84
CA VAL A 88 9.31 21.38 -8.68
C VAL A 88 10.54 20.55 -9.09
N GLN A 89 10.37 19.56 -9.97
CA GLN A 89 11.50 18.76 -10.48
C GLN A 89 12.48 19.59 -11.31
N GLU A 90 12.00 20.51 -12.14
CA GLU A 90 12.87 21.43 -12.90
C GLU A 90 13.69 22.31 -11.96
N ARG A 91 13.05 22.85 -10.91
CA ARG A 91 13.71 23.72 -9.92
C ARG A 91 14.76 22.99 -9.07
N PHE A 92 14.67 21.66 -8.95
CA PHE A 92 15.64 20.87 -8.22
C PHE A 92 17.07 21.01 -8.77
N VAL A 93 17.22 21.24 -10.08
CA VAL A 93 18.54 21.38 -10.73
C VAL A 93 19.31 22.58 -10.16
N ASP A 94 18.62 23.70 -9.96
CA ASP A 94 19.24 24.95 -9.50
C ASP A 94 19.15 25.12 -7.97
N ALA A 95 18.09 24.61 -7.34
CA ALA A 95 17.79 24.81 -5.92
C ALA A 95 17.25 23.52 -5.25
N PRO A 96 18.09 22.50 -5.05
CA PRO A 96 17.64 21.17 -4.63
C PRO A 96 16.97 21.15 -3.25
N GLY A 97 17.49 21.90 -2.27
CA GLY A 97 16.90 21.95 -0.93
C GLY A 97 15.52 22.60 -0.90
N PHE A 98 15.35 23.67 -1.69
CA PHE A 98 14.06 24.34 -1.84
C PHE A 98 13.04 23.46 -2.56
N ALA A 99 13.45 22.80 -3.64
CA ALA A 99 12.59 21.87 -4.39
C ALA A 99 12.09 20.70 -3.53
N VAL A 100 12.93 20.13 -2.65
CA VAL A 100 12.49 19.08 -1.71
C VAL A 100 11.45 19.60 -0.71
N THR A 101 11.61 20.84 -0.24
CA THR A 101 10.63 21.49 0.64
C THR A 101 9.31 21.75 -0.10
N GLU A 102 9.37 22.21 -1.34
CA GLU A 102 8.17 22.38 -2.18
C GLU A 102 7.49 21.04 -2.49
N ALA A 103 8.24 19.95 -2.65
CA ALA A 103 7.68 18.62 -2.83
C ALA A 103 6.88 18.16 -1.60
N ASP A 104 7.39 18.38 -0.38
CA ASP A 104 6.65 18.10 0.86
C ASP A 104 5.34 18.92 0.95
N GLN A 105 5.42 20.20 0.61
CA GLN A 105 4.25 21.09 0.58
C GLN A 105 3.23 20.66 -0.47
N LEU A 106 3.69 20.21 -1.64
CA LEU A 106 2.83 19.76 -2.73
C LEU A 106 2.09 18.47 -2.35
N VAL A 107 2.81 17.50 -1.76
CA VAL A 107 2.22 16.27 -1.20
C VAL A 107 1.20 16.60 -0.11
N THR A 108 1.53 17.51 0.80
CA THR A 108 0.62 17.97 1.87
C THR A 108 -0.62 18.66 1.30
N SER A 109 -0.46 19.45 0.24
CA SER A 109 -1.59 20.12 -0.44
C SER A 109 -2.53 19.12 -1.09
N VAL A 110 -2.00 18.08 -1.74
CA VAL A 110 -2.83 17.00 -2.30
C VAL A 110 -3.57 16.24 -1.20
N MET A 111 -2.92 15.98 -0.06
CA MET A 111 -3.59 15.35 1.09
C MET A 111 -4.76 16.19 1.60
N ALA A 112 -4.54 17.49 1.78
CA ALA A 112 -5.58 18.41 2.24
C ALA A 112 -6.77 18.47 1.27
N GLU A 113 -6.51 18.56 -0.03
CA GLU A 113 -7.54 18.60 -1.08
C GLU A 113 -8.37 17.30 -1.08
N ARG A 114 -7.71 16.17 -0.80
CA ARG A 114 -8.37 14.88 -0.65
C ARG A 114 -9.13 14.72 0.66
N GLY A 115 -9.02 15.64 1.62
CA GLY A 115 -9.74 15.60 2.90
C GLY A 115 -8.96 14.96 4.06
N TYR A 116 -7.66 14.73 3.92
CA TYR A 116 -6.83 14.29 5.04
C TYR A 116 -6.48 15.47 5.97
N PRO A 117 -6.47 15.28 7.30
CA PRO A 117 -5.92 16.24 8.24
C PRO A 117 -4.43 16.45 7.97
N THR A 118 -3.94 17.69 7.95
CA THR A 118 -2.55 17.97 7.59
C THR A 118 -1.70 18.66 8.65
N GLU A 119 -2.25 18.97 9.82
CA GLU A 119 -1.54 19.77 10.84
C GLU A 119 -0.46 18.98 11.58
N ASP A 120 -0.75 17.74 11.98
CA ASP A 120 0.18 16.90 12.75
C ASP A 120 0.75 15.76 11.89
N PHE A 121 2.08 15.64 11.85
CA PHE A 121 2.77 14.66 11.00
C PHE A 121 2.50 13.22 11.43
N GLU A 122 2.51 12.94 12.74
CA GLU A 122 2.25 11.59 13.24
C GLU A 122 0.80 11.17 12.97
N GLN A 123 -0.15 12.09 13.12
CA GLN A 123 -1.54 11.88 12.74
C GLN A 123 -1.69 11.62 11.24
N ARG A 124 -1.02 12.42 10.37
CA ARG A 124 -0.97 12.17 8.92
C ARG A 124 -0.48 10.76 8.62
N LEU A 125 0.62 10.33 9.23
CA LEU A 125 1.15 8.98 9.04
C LEU A 125 0.15 7.91 9.46
N SER A 126 -0.50 8.12 10.61
CA SER A 126 -1.54 7.25 11.15
C SER A 126 -2.68 7.06 10.15
N ASP A 127 -3.19 8.15 9.58
CA ASP A 127 -4.35 8.12 8.71
C ASP A 127 -4.00 7.60 7.30
N LEU A 128 -2.84 7.99 6.76
CA LEU A 128 -2.33 7.45 5.49
C LEU A 128 -2.04 5.95 5.57
N SER A 129 -1.66 5.41 6.73
CA SER A 129 -1.35 3.98 6.89
C SER A 129 -2.50 3.04 6.52
N VAL A 130 -3.74 3.53 6.57
CA VAL A 130 -4.95 2.75 6.27
C VAL A 130 -5.08 2.44 4.77
N VAL A 131 -4.79 3.42 3.91
CA VAL A 131 -4.99 3.32 2.45
C VAL A 131 -3.66 3.22 1.71
N HIS A 132 -2.66 3.97 2.15
CA HIS A 132 -1.36 4.17 1.50
C HIS A 132 -0.21 3.51 2.27
N GLY A 133 -0.49 2.43 3.01
CA GLY A 133 0.50 1.76 3.87
C GLY A 133 1.75 1.24 3.14
N ARG A 134 1.67 0.99 1.82
CA ARG A 134 2.81 0.53 1.02
C ARG A 134 3.80 1.66 0.69
N THR A 135 3.33 2.87 0.45
CA THR A 135 4.17 4.04 0.15
C THR A 135 4.49 4.88 1.38
N LEU A 136 3.86 4.61 2.52
CA LEU A 136 4.11 5.33 3.76
C LEU A 136 5.58 5.28 4.21
N GLY A 137 6.27 4.17 3.94
CA GLY A 137 7.72 4.05 4.15
C GLY A 137 8.52 5.12 3.40
N HIS A 138 8.18 5.38 2.14
CA HIS A 138 8.81 6.43 1.35
C HIS A 138 8.52 7.81 1.92
N TYR A 139 7.27 8.07 2.31
CA TYR A 139 6.92 9.38 2.87
C TYR A 139 7.67 9.69 4.17
N ARG A 140 7.82 8.72 5.08
CA ARG A 140 8.66 8.91 6.28
C ARG A 140 10.10 9.27 5.92
N GLN A 141 10.71 8.53 5.00
CA GLN A 141 12.09 8.74 4.57
C GLN A 141 12.27 10.12 3.90
N ALA A 142 11.33 10.50 3.02
CA ALA A 142 11.34 11.79 2.37
C ALA A 142 11.24 12.93 3.39
N HIS A 143 10.33 12.81 4.36
CA HIS A 143 10.11 13.83 5.38
C HIS A 143 11.30 13.97 6.33
N GLU A 144 11.94 12.86 6.73
CA GLU A 144 13.16 12.89 7.51
C GLU A 144 14.29 13.64 6.79
N ILE A 145 14.52 13.32 5.50
CA ILE A 145 15.53 14.01 4.69
C ILE A 145 15.16 15.49 4.52
N SER A 146 13.89 15.80 4.23
CA SER A 146 13.40 17.16 4.06
C SER A 146 13.57 18.00 5.32
N SER A 147 13.32 17.41 6.50
CA SER A 147 13.53 18.07 7.79
C SER A 147 15.01 18.39 8.02
N ARG A 148 15.93 17.47 7.71
CA ARG A 148 17.38 17.74 7.73
C ARG A 148 17.80 18.77 6.68
N ALA A 149 17.21 18.72 5.49
CA ALA A 149 17.47 19.66 4.40
C ALA A 149 17.12 21.10 4.79
N ALA A 150 16.02 21.31 5.53
CA ALA A 150 15.63 22.62 6.05
C ALA A 150 16.69 23.22 6.99
N HIS A 151 17.49 22.37 7.65
CA HIS A 151 18.62 22.75 8.50
C HIS A 151 19.97 22.74 7.76
N GLN A 152 19.98 22.51 6.44
CA GLN A 152 21.18 22.38 5.61
C GLN A 152 22.08 21.19 5.98
N GLU A 153 21.49 20.14 6.55
CA GLU A 153 22.18 18.93 7.05
C GLU A 153 22.02 17.70 6.13
N ALA A 154 21.52 17.90 4.91
CA ALA A 154 21.33 16.85 3.91
C ALA A 154 22.22 17.07 2.69
N SER A 155 22.85 16.00 2.23
CA SER A 155 23.63 15.98 0.99
C SER A 155 22.72 16.03 -0.25
N THR A 156 23.24 16.53 -1.37
CA THR A 156 22.47 16.59 -2.64
C THR A 156 21.95 15.23 -3.09
N GLU A 157 22.68 14.15 -2.80
CA GLU A 157 22.23 12.79 -3.10
C GLU A 157 21.05 12.36 -2.22
N GLU A 158 21.04 12.71 -0.93
CA GLU A 158 19.88 12.50 -0.07
C GLU A 158 18.68 13.31 -0.57
N LEU A 159 18.89 14.56 -0.99
CA LEU A 159 17.82 15.39 -1.58
C LEU A 159 17.22 14.74 -2.83
N ARG A 160 18.07 14.15 -3.68
CA ARG A 160 17.63 13.40 -4.86
C ARG A 160 16.78 12.18 -4.47
N GLN A 161 17.17 11.47 -3.40
CA GLN A 161 16.39 10.35 -2.87
C GLN A 161 15.05 10.81 -2.27
N ALA A 162 15.02 11.93 -1.56
CA ALA A 162 13.78 12.51 -1.04
C ALA A 162 12.78 12.81 -2.17
N MET A 163 13.23 13.36 -3.30
CA MET A 163 12.39 13.58 -4.48
C MET A 163 11.76 12.28 -5.01
N VAL A 164 12.53 11.19 -5.06
CA VAL A 164 12.02 9.88 -5.48
C VAL A 164 10.98 9.36 -4.50
N HIS A 165 11.23 9.51 -3.20
CA HIS A 165 10.33 9.06 -2.15
C HIS A 165 9.02 9.85 -2.11
N TYR A 166 9.08 11.18 -2.23
CA TYR A 166 7.87 12.01 -2.35
C TYR A 166 7.09 11.66 -3.60
N ARG A 167 7.76 11.43 -4.74
CA ARG A 167 7.08 11.04 -5.98
C ARG A 167 6.26 9.77 -5.83
N ALA A 168 6.81 8.76 -5.15
CA ALA A 168 6.12 7.48 -4.96
C ALA A 168 4.77 7.65 -4.26
N LEU A 169 4.72 8.46 -3.19
CA LEU A 169 3.45 8.75 -2.52
C LEU A 169 2.57 9.70 -3.37
N PHE A 170 3.17 10.72 -3.99
CA PHE A 170 2.45 11.70 -4.80
C PHE A 170 1.69 11.05 -5.96
N GLU A 171 2.33 10.16 -6.71
CA GLU A 171 1.71 9.42 -7.81
C GLU A 171 0.55 8.54 -7.31
N GLU A 172 0.69 7.89 -6.15
CA GLU A 172 -0.40 7.11 -5.54
C GLU A 172 -1.58 7.99 -5.14
N LEU A 173 -1.32 9.15 -4.51
CA LEU A 173 -2.35 10.12 -4.14
C LEU A 173 -3.05 10.74 -5.36
N LEU A 174 -2.38 10.84 -6.50
CA LEU A 174 -3.01 11.28 -7.75
C LEU A 174 -3.79 10.14 -8.43
N ALA A 175 -3.29 8.90 -8.37
CA ALA A 175 -3.87 7.75 -9.06
C ALA A 175 -5.12 7.22 -8.37
N ASP A 176 -5.22 7.35 -7.04
CA ASP A 176 -6.31 6.82 -6.24
C ASP A 176 -7.61 7.61 -6.48
N SER A 177 -8.23 7.22 -7.59
CA SER A 177 -9.51 7.63 -8.15
C SER A 177 -10.57 6.80 -7.44
N GLY A 178 -10.81 7.08 -6.17
CA GLY A 178 -11.64 6.28 -5.27
C GLY A 178 -12.77 5.54 -5.95
N GLY A 179 -12.69 4.21 -5.85
CA GLY A 179 -13.71 3.30 -6.34
C GLY A 179 -13.34 2.51 -7.59
N ALA A 180 -12.33 1.62 -7.49
CA ALA A 180 -12.45 0.27 -8.01
C ALA A 180 -11.37 -0.64 -7.39
N VAL A 181 -11.68 -1.20 -6.21
CA VAL A 181 -11.32 -2.61 -5.99
C VAL A 181 -12.18 -3.40 -6.98
N THR A 182 -11.76 -3.42 -8.25
CA THR A 182 -12.18 -4.46 -9.18
C THR A 182 -11.51 -5.72 -8.64
N GLY A 183 -12.28 -6.47 -7.86
CA GLY A 183 -12.05 -7.89 -7.76
C GLY A 183 -11.96 -8.45 -9.17
N ASP A 184 -10.89 -9.20 -9.39
CA ASP A 184 -10.76 -10.15 -10.49
C ASP A 184 -10.72 -9.54 -11.91
N GLN A 185 -9.53 -9.12 -12.32
CA GLN A 185 -9.12 -9.28 -13.72
C GLN A 185 -7.66 -9.75 -13.74
N PRO A 186 -7.40 -11.05 -14.03
CA PRO A 186 -6.07 -11.46 -14.43
C PRO A 186 -5.67 -10.65 -15.68
N PRO A 187 -4.37 -10.44 -15.92
CA PRO A 187 -3.93 -9.84 -17.17
C PRO A 187 -4.54 -10.67 -18.30
N ARG A 188 -5.39 -10.02 -19.12
CA ARG A 188 -5.80 -10.56 -20.41
C ARG A 188 -4.51 -10.61 -21.23
N HIS A 189 -3.80 -11.73 -21.12
CA HIS A 189 -2.84 -12.13 -22.13
C HIS A 189 -3.56 -12.00 -23.46
N ALA A 190 -3.06 -11.07 -24.26
CA ALA A 190 -3.37 -11.00 -25.66
C ALA A 190 -3.25 -12.43 -26.22
N ALA A 191 -4.39 -13.00 -26.58
CA ALA A 191 -4.45 -14.12 -27.47
C ALA A 191 -4.00 -13.59 -28.83
N ASP A 192 -2.69 -13.53 -29.04
CA ASP A 192 -2.06 -13.59 -30.36
C ASP A 192 -0.56 -13.84 -30.20
N ALA A 193 -0.15 -15.10 -30.41
CA ALA A 193 1.11 -15.52 -31.03
C ALA A 193 1.46 -16.97 -30.64
N GLY A 194 1.26 -17.88 -31.59
CA GLY A 194 2.17 -18.99 -31.84
C GLY A 194 2.34 -20.04 -30.74
N HIS A 195 1.42 -20.99 -30.68
CA HIS A 195 1.73 -22.34 -30.19
C HIS A 195 2.72 -22.98 -31.18
N GLN A 196 4.02 -22.83 -30.93
CA GLN A 196 5.04 -23.57 -31.66
C GLN A 196 5.24 -24.91 -30.93
N GLU A 197 4.66 -25.98 -31.47
CA GLU A 197 5.00 -27.35 -31.10
C GLU A 197 6.53 -27.54 -31.17
N PRO A 198 7.16 -28.20 -30.18
CA PRO A 198 8.54 -28.63 -30.34
C PRO A 198 8.58 -29.74 -31.39
N ILE A 199 9.16 -29.42 -32.55
CA ILE A 199 9.46 -30.40 -33.60
C ILE A 199 10.41 -31.43 -33.01
N ASN A 200 9.96 -32.68 -32.94
CA ASN A 200 10.78 -33.82 -32.56
C ASN A 200 11.99 -33.94 -33.51
N ASP A 201 13.19 -34.04 -32.94
CA ASP A 201 14.46 -34.16 -33.68
C ASP A 201 14.55 -35.43 -34.57
N ASP A 202 13.63 -36.39 -34.40
CA ASP A 202 13.56 -37.61 -35.19
C ASP A 202 13.13 -37.39 -36.67
N GLU A 203 12.40 -36.31 -36.99
CA GLU A 203 11.96 -36.07 -38.39
C GLU A 203 13.03 -35.39 -39.25
N ARG A 204 14.08 -34.82 -38.63
CA ARG A 204 15.19 -34.17 -39.36
C ARG A 204 16.16 -35.18 -39.98
N ALA A 205 16.26 -36.38 -39.42
CA ALA A 205 17.13 -37.43 -39.97
C ALA A 205 16.53 -38.06 -41.25
N ALA A 206 15.21 -38.23 -41.33
CA ALA A 206 14.56 -38.86 -42.47
C ALA A 206 14.54 -38.02 -43.76
N ARG A 207 14.71 -36.68 -43.66
CA ARG A 207 14.72 -35.77 -44.83
C ARG A 207 16.10 -35.56 -45.46
N ARG A 208 17.19 -36.02 -44.85
CA ARG A 208 18.54 -35.92 -45.44
C ARG A 208 18.86 -37.03 -46.46
N ASP A 209 18.19 -38.17 -46.38
CA ASP A 209 18.46 -39.32 -47.26
C ASP A 209 17.70 -39.29 -48.60
N ALA A 210 16.70 -38.41 -48.74
CA ALA A 210 15.89 -38.31 -49.97
C ALA A 210 16.40 -37.29 -51.01
N GLN A 211 17.45 -36.51 -50.68
CA GLN A 211 17.98 -35.46 -51.56
C GLN A 211 19.47 -35.62 -51.88
N GLY A 212 19.97 -36.85 -51.76
CA GLY A 212 21.33 -37.24 -52.09
C GLY A 212 21.39 -38.51 -52.94
N ARG A 213 20.71 -38.52 -54.09
CA ARG A 213 21.01 -39.42 -55.23
C ARG A 213 20.44 -38.89 -56.53
#